data_AF-A0A2D8K609-F1
#
_entry.id   AF-A0A2D8K609-F1
#
_cell.length_a   1.000
_cell.length_b   1.000
_cell.length_c   1.000
_cell.angle_alpha   90.00
_cell.angle_beta   90.00
_cell.angle_gamma   90.00
#
_symmetry.space_group_name_H-M   'P 1'
#
loop_
_entity.id
_entity.type
_entity.pdbx_description
1 polymer ?
#
loop_
_entity_poly.entity_id
_entity_poly.type
_entity_poly.pdbx_seq_one_letter_code
_entity_poly.pdbx_strand_id
1 'polypeptide(L)'
;MSEAALSIRNDSDELAPIEGADMPDAARGEAIHRLLKRLPQWLRSDLASPDSLPRERAEEALFAMTMACLGTVDSPQAGEVS
;
A
#
# COMPACT_ATOMS: atom_id res chain seq x y z
N MET A 1 5.92 -45.54 29.45
CA MET A 1 6.51 -44.92 28.24
C MET A 1 5.42 -44.06 27.63
N SER A 2 5.65 -42.75 27.60
CA SER A 2 4.74 -41.72 27.10
C SER A 2 4.63 -41.75 25.59
N GLU A 3 3.43 -41.50 25.04
CA GLU A 3 3.30 -40.72 23.80
C GLU A 3 1.88 -40.13 23.71
N ALA A 4 1.74 -38.87 24.15
CA ALA A 4 0.61 -38.04 23.80
C ALA A 4 0.91 -37.44 22.42
N ALA A 5 0.33 -38.02 21.37
CA ALA A 5 0.35 -37.41 20.04
C ALA A 5 -0.59 -36.20 20.06
N LEU A 6 -0.02 -35.02 20.31
CA LEU A 6 -0.68 -33.74 20.12
C LEU A 6 -1.03 -33.60 18.63
N SER A 7 -2.29 -33.88 18.27
CA SER A 7 -2.82 -33.58 16.95
C SER A 7 -3.03 -32.07 16.87
N ILE A 8 -1.99 -31.36 16.44
CA ILE A 8 -2.09 -29.95 16.07
C ILE A 8 -2.89 -29.90 14.78
N ARG A 9 -4.22 -29.74 14.90
CA ARG A 9 -5.06 -29.30 13.80
C ARG A 9 -4.58 -27.89 13.45
N ASN A 10 -3.88 -27.79 12.34
CA ASN A 10 -3.60 -26.54 11.66
C ASN A 10 -4.94 -26.03 11.10
N ASP A 11 -5.73 -25.36 11.93
CA ASP A 11 -6.75 -24.41 11.45
C ASP A 11 -5.96 -23.26 10.82
N SER A 12 -5.55 -23.47 9.57
CA SER A 12 -5.22 -22.37 8.68
C SER A 12 -6.55 -21.66 8.42
N ASP A 13 -6.85 -20.72 9.33
CA ASP A 13 -7.93 -19.75 9.24
C ASP A 13 -8.03 -19.33 7.78
N GLU A 14 -9.11 -19.77 7.17
CA GLU A 14 -9.54 -19.46 5.83
C GLU A 14 -9.77 -17.95 5.85
N LEU A 15 -8.70 -17.19 5.54
CA LEU A 15 -8.78 -15.75 5.35
C LEU A 15 -9.82 -15.54 4.26
N ALA A 16 -11.03 -15.21 4.70
CA ALA A 16 -12.13 -14.88 3.84
C ALA A 16 -11.61 -13.89 2.79
N PRO A 17 -11.97 -14.06 1.50
CA PRO A 17 -11.59 -13.10 0.49
C PRO A 17 -12.08 -11.75 0.98
N ILE A 18 -11.19 -10.78 1.12
CA ILE A 18 -11.55 -9.41 1.47
C ILE A 18 -12.44 -8.92 0.31
N GLU A 19 -13.76 -9.03 0.49
CA GLU A 19 -14.78 -8.50 -0.41
C GLU A 19 -14.56 -6.98 -0.47
N GLY A 20 -13.81 -6.55 -1.48
CA GLY A 20 -13.31 -5.19 -1.61
C GLY A 20 -12.07 -5.08 -2.49
N ALA A 21 -11.36 -6.19 -2.74
CA ALA A 21 -10.17 -6.22 -3.58
C ALA A 21 -10.43 -6.48 -5.08
N ASP A 22 -11.68 -6.54 -5.52
CA ASP A 22 -12.01 -6.87 -6.91
C ASP A 22 -11.96 -5.62 -7.82
N MET A 23 -10.85 -4.88 -7.76
CA MET A 23 -10.55 -3.93 -8.82
C MET A 23 -9.92 -4.71 -9.98
N PRO A 24 -10.53 -4.73 -11.18
CA PRO A 24 -9.96 -5.45 -12.30
C PRO A 24 -8.56 -4.93 -12.58
N ASP A 25 -7.61 -5.83 -12.87
CA ASP A 25 -6.19 -5.51 -13.01
C ASP A 25 -5.92 -4.32 -13.97
N ALA A 26 -6.72 -4.22 -15.04
CA ALA A 26 -6.71 -3.09 -15.96
C ALA A 26 -7.08 -1.74 -15.30
N ALA A 27 -8.08 -1.72 -14.40
CA ALA A 27 -8.46 -0.53 -13.66
C ALA A 27 -7.40 -0.16 -12.61
N ARG A 28 -6.73 -1.15 -12.02
CA ARG A 28 -5.59 -0.93 -11.12
C ARG A 28 -4.42 -0.30 -11.86
N GLY A 29 -4.08 -0.83 -13.04
CA GLY A 29 -3.03 -0.28 -13.91
C GLY A 29 -3.32 1.18 -14.33
N GLU A 30 -4.55 1.49 -14.71
CA GLU A 30 -4.96 2.85 -15.09
C GLU A 30 -4.91 3.82 -13.89
N ALA A 31 -5.32 3.39 -12.70
CA ALA A 31 -5.22 4.20 -11.49
C ALA A 31 -3.76 4.55 -11.14
N ILE A 32 -2.86 3.56 -11.22
CA ILE A 32 -1.42 3.77 -11.03
C ILE A 32 -0.87 4.72 -12.09
N HIS A 33 -1.23 4.53 -13.35
CA HIS A 33 -0.76 5.38 -14.44
C HIS A 33 -1.20 6.84 -14.26
N ARG A 34 -2.44 7.07 -13.83
CA ARG A 34 -2.95 8.42 -13.49
C ARG A 34 -2.21 9.03 -12.30
N LEU A 35 -1.90 8.23 -11.28
CA LEU A 35 -1.10 8.69 -10.13
C LEU A 35 0.30 9.11 -10.58
N LEU A 36 0.98 8.26 -11.35
CA LEU A 36 2.31 8.55 -11.88
C LEU A 36 2.33 9.84 -12.70
N LYS A 37 1.31 10.10 -13.54
CA LYS A 37 1.19 11.34 -14.31
C LYS A 37 1.09 12.60 -13.45
N ARG A 38 0.57 12.49 -12.23
CA ARG A 38 0.41 13.62 -11.30
C ARG A 38 1.65 13.88 -10.46
N LEU A 39 2.65 12.99 -10.52
CA LEU A 39 3.89 13.17 -9.76
C LEU A 39 4.72 14.32 -10.33
N PRO A 40 5.45 15.06 -9.46
CA PRO A 40 6.42 16.05 -9.88
C PRO A 40 7.39 15.49 -10.92
N GLN A 41 7.82 16.32 -11.87
CA GLN A 41 8.71 15.89 -12.96
C GLN A 41 10.02 15.29 -12.41
N TRP A 42 10.60 15.87 -11.37
CA TRP A 42 11.83 15.37 -10.75
C TRP A 42 11.66 13.95 -10.21
N LEU A 43 10.51 13.65 -9.58
CA LEU A 43 10.24 12.35 -8.99
C LEU A 43 10.07 11.27 -10.07
N ARG A 44 9.43 11.60 -11.19
CA ARG A 44 9.32 10.70 -12.34
C ARG A 44 10.69 10.41 -12.97
N SER A 45 11.53 11.43 -13.09
CA SER A 45 12.88 11.29 -13.63
C SER A 45 13.77 10.43 -12.74
N ASP A 46 13.70 10.62 -11.42
CA ASP A 46 14.51 9.86 -10.45
C ASP A 46 14.03 8.41 -10.33
N LEU A 47 12.72 8.14 -10.37
CA LEU A 47 12.18 6.77 -10.43
C LEU A 47 12.59 6.02 -11.69
N ALA A 48 12.72 6.71 -12.82
CA ALA A 48 13.18 6.14 -14.08
C ALA A 48 14.71 6.03 -14.17
N SER A 49 15.44 6.49 -13.15
CA SER A 49 16.90 6.48 -13.16
C SER A 49 17.45 5.06 -13.11
N PRO A 50 18.48 4.75 -13.92
CA PRO A 50 19.20 3.49 -13.81
C PRO A 50 20.03 3.42 -12.51
N ASP A 51 20.37 4.58 -11.93
CA ASP A 51 21.16 4.67 -10.70
C ASP A 51 20.29 4.38 -9.47
N SER A 52 20.79 3.54 -8.57
CA SER A 52 20.04 3.10 -7.39
C SER A 52 19.76 4.22 -6.39
N LEU A 53 20.74 5.10 -6.16
CA LEU A 53 20.66 6.16 -5.16
C LEU A 53 19.53 7.19 -5.43
N PRO A 54 19.41 7.79 -6.63
CA PRO A 54 18.28 8.70 -6.92
C PRO A 54 16.94 7.95 -6.92
N ARG A 55 16.91 6.71 -7.41
CA ARG A 55 15.69 5.90 -7.42
C ARG A 55 15.17 5.62 -6.01
N GLU A 56 16.04 5.20 -5.10
CA GLU A 56 15.70 4.92 -3.69
C GLU A 56 15.10 6.15 -3.00
N ARG A 57 15.73 7.32 -3.17
CA ARG A 57 15.18 8.59 -2.63
C ARG A 57 13.80 8.93 -3.18
N ALA A 58 13.58 8.65 -4.46
CA ALA A 58 12.29 8.88 -5.11
C ALA A 58 11.22 7.91 -4.61
N GLU A 59 11.57 6.64 -4.39
CA GLU A 59 10.68 5.65 -3.78
C GLU A 59 10.28 6.05 -2.35
N GLU A 60 11.23 6.49 -1.52
CA GLU A 60 10.97 7.00 -0.17
C GLU A 60 10.05 8.23 -0.17
N ALA A 61 10.30 9.20 -1.06
CA ALA A 61 9.46 10.38 -1.19
C ALA A 61 8.04 10.02 -1.65
N LEU A 62 7.91 9.11 -2.64
CA LEU A 62 6.61 8.64 -3.10
C LEU A 62 5.85 7.92 -1.99
N PHE A 63 6.54 7.08 -1.21
CA PHE A 63 5.96 6.39 -0.07
C PHE A 63 5.44 7.39 0.98
N ALA A 64 6.27 8.36 1.39
CA ALA A 64 5.88 9.38 2.35
C ALA A 64 4.68 10.21 1.87
N MET A 65 4.66 10.61 0.60
CA MET A 65 3.54 11.33 -0.01
C MET A 65 2.26 10.48 -0.03
N THR A 66 2.38 9.19 -0.35
CA THR A 66 1.24 8.26 -0.34
C THR A 66 0.68 8.10 1.07
N MET A 67 1.54 7.91 2.07
CA MET A 67 1.14 7.82 3.47
C MET A 67 0.50 9.11 3.97
N ALA A 68 0.99 10.28 3.56
CA ALA A 68 0.37 11.56 3.90
C ALA A 68 -1.05 11.68 3.31
N CYS A 69 -1.27 11.21 2.09
CA CYS A 69 -2.60 11.19 1.48
C CYS A 69 -3.53 10.18 2.19
N LEU A 70 -3.05 9.00 2.53
CA LEU A 70 -3.85 7.95 3.17
C LEU A 70 -4.17 8.27 4.64
N GLY A 71 -3.21 8.84 5.39
CA GLY A 71 -3.41 9.21 6.80
C GLY A 71 -4.40 10.35 7.03
N THR A 72 -4.83 11.06 5.98
CA THR A 72 -5.90 12.06 6.06
C THR A 72 -7.32 11.48 5.96
N VAL A 73 -7.46 10.18 5.64
CA VAL A 73 -8.77 9.53 5.48
C VAL A 73 -9.41 9.20 6.84
N ASP A 74 -8.62 9.05 7.91
CA ASP A 74 -9.08 8.64 9.25
C ASP A 74 -9.20 9.79 10.27
N SER A 75 -9.10 11.06 9.86
CA SER A 75 -9.43 12.17 10.77
C SER A 75 -10.90 12.53 10.63
N PRO A 76 -11.79 12.06 11.53
CA PRO A 76 -13.08 12.73 11.70
C PRO A 76 -12.75 14.17 12.06
N GLN A 77 -13.19 15.12 11.24
CA GLN A 77 -13.17 16.52 11.63
C GLN A 77 -13.93 16.63 12.95
N ALA A 78 -13.20 16.79 14.05
CA ALA A 78 -13.74 17.31 15.29
C ALA A 78 -14.04 18.81 15.06
N GLY A 79 -15.17 19.09 14.40
CA GLY A 79 -16.06 20.11 14.95
C GLY A 79 -16.56 19.53 16.27
N GLU A 80 -16.55 20.24 17.39
CA GLU A 80 -17.13 21.56 17.55
C GLU A 80 -16.19 22.47 18.37
N VAL A 81 -15.98 23.68 17.85
CA VAL A 81 -15.45 24.79 18.63
C VAL A 81 -16.59 25.31 19.51
N SER A 82 -16.23 25.49 20.78
CA SER A 82 -16.98 26.00 21.94
C SER A 82 -18.18 26.93 21.71
#